data_AF-A0A9D6T3N8-F1
#
_entry.id   AF-A0A9D6T3N8-F1
#
_cell.length_a   1.000
_cell.length_b   1.000
_cell.length_c   1.000
_cell.angle_alpha   90.00
_cell.angle_beta   90.00
_cell.angle_gamma   90.00
#
_symmetry.space_group_name_H-M   'P 1'
#
loop_
_entity.id
_entity.type
_entity.pdbx_description
1 polymer ?
#
loop_
_entity_poly.entity_id
_entity_poly.type
_entity_poly.pdbx_seq_one_letter_code
_entity_poly.pdbx_strand_id
1 'polypeptide(L)'
;MITRRVLFSMAIVIILALALSGQAMAGPGTDQVPERKIVVFKTEFRNLHEQEAILARFGSPSKALPIVNGWAVAISPVLQARLGQLREVARIDDDVEVYALPDVGGTAVKPAATQLAETLPWGVDRIDAELAWATSRGASVKVAIIDTGIDLSHPDLKANIKGGYNAVIPTKSPNDD
;
A
#
# COMPACT_ATOMS: atom_id res chain seq x y z
N MET A 1 59.33 -41.37 -58.86
CA MET A 1 58.21 -41.51 -57.91
C MET A 1 57.16 -40.48 -58.33
N ILE A 2 56.17 -40.85 -59.16
CA ILE A 2 54.77 -41.21 -58.76
C ILE A 2 54.09 -39.97 -58.12
N THR A 3 53.05 -39.30 -58.62
CA THR A 3 52.00 -39.58 -59.63
C THR A 3 51.18 -38.30 -59.96
N ARG A 4 50.66 -38.26 -61.22
CA ARG A 4 49.34 -37.83 -61.73
C ARG A 4 48.35 -37.11 -60.76
N ARG A 5 47.80 -35.93 -61.10
CA ARG A 5 46.76 -35.54 -62.11
C ARG A 5 45.29 -35.65 -61.62
N VAL A 6 44.59 -34.51 -61.71
CA VAL A 6 43.20 -34.27 -62.20
C VAL A 6 42.15 -33.74 -61.20
N LEU A 7 41.53 -32.65 -61.69
CA LEU A 7 40.35 -31.84 -61.34
C LEU A 7 39.15 -32.53 -60.65
N PHE A 8 38.37 -31.77 -59.84
CA PHE A 8 36.99 -31.28 -60.16
C PHE A 8 36.30 -30.55 -58.98
N SER A 9 35.66 -29.42 -59.32
CA SER A 9 34.41 -28.78 -58.84
C SER A 9 33.90 -28.77 -57.38
N MET A 10 33.55 -27.54 -56.95
CA MET A 10 32.35 -27.07 -56.21
C MET A 10 31.52 -28.07 -55.39
N ALA A 11 31.45 -27.85 -54.06
CA ALA A 11 30.22 -27.94 -53.27
C ALA A 11 30.36 -27.20 -51.93
N ILE A 12 29.32 -26.45 -51.59
CA ILE A 12 29.11 -25.61 -50.41
C ILE A 12 28.77 -26.47 -49.18
N VAL A 13 29.40 -26.22 -48.03
CA VAL A 13 28.75 -26.42 -46.71
C VAL A 13 29.13 -25.28 -45.79
N ILE A 14 28.13 -24.45 -45.51
CA ILE A 14 28.09 -23.40 -44.49
C ILE A 14 27.93 -24.10 -43.13
N ILE A 15 28.86 -23.89 -42.20
CA ILE A 15 28.55 -24.05 -40.76
C ILE A 15 28.91 -22.74 -40.05
N LEU A 16 27.84 -21.98 -39.86
CA LEU A 16 27.68 -20.80 -39.06
C LEU A 16 27.86 -21.16 -37.59
N ALA A 17 28.88 -20.63 -36.93
CA ALA A 17 28.94 -20.56 -35.47
C ALA A 17 29.04 -19.09 -35.07
N LEU A 18 27.93 -18.36 -35.25
CA LEU A 18 27.73 -17.12 -34.51
C LEU A 18 27.65 -17.51 -33.03
N ALA A 19 28.66 -17.15 -32.26
CA ALA A 19 28.52 -16.98 -30.83
C ALA A 19 27.51 -15.85 -30.61
N LEU A 20 26.23 -16.20 -30.51
CA LEU A 20 25.24 -15.34 -29.85
C LEU A 20 25.70 -15.25 -28.40
N SER A 21 26.46 -14.20 -28.08
CA SER A 21 26.42 -13.62 -26.75
C SER A 21 24.96 -13.35 -26.45
N GLY A 22 24.38 -14.19 -25.58
CA GLY A 22 23.07 -13.97 -25.00
C GLY A 22 23.13 -12.69 -24.17
N GLN A 23 22.99 -11.54 -24.84
CA GLN A 23 22.48 -10.34 -24.21
C GLN A 23 21.07 -10.71 -23.78
N ALA A 24 20.90 -11.01 -22.49
CA ALA A 24 19.59 -11.06 -21.89
C ALA A 24 18.95 -9.70 -22.18
N MET A 25 18.05 -9.68 -23.16
CA MET A 25 17.14 -8.57 -23.37
C MET A 25 16.30 -8.52 -22.11
N ALA A 26 16.66 -7.61 -21.19
CA ALA A 26 15.73 -7.14 -20.19
C ALA A 26 14.47 -6.74 -20.97
N GLY A 27 13.34 -7.39 -20.66
CA GLY A 27 12.05 -6.97 -21.20
C GLY A 27 11.82 -5.48 -20.91
N PRO A 28 10.85 -4.81 -21.57
CA PRO A 28 10.52 -3.43 -21.26
C PRO A 28 10.10 -3.36 -19.79
N GLY A 29 11.07 -3.02 -18.94
CA GLY A 29 10.99 -3.24 -17.52
C GLY A 29 10.09 -2.20 -16.90
N THR A 30 9.43 -2.60 -15.82
CA THR A 30 8.87 -1.76 -14.75
C THR A 30 9.91 -0.79 -14.13
N ASP A 31 11.09 -0.68 -14.71
CA ASP A 31 12.31 -0.05 -14.21
C ASP A 31 12.25 1.49 -14.11
N GLN A 32 11.18 2.13 -14.58
CA GLN A 32 11.08 3.59 -14.66
C GLN A 32 9.84 4.20 -14.02
N VAL A 33 8.83 3.43 -13.63
CA VAL A 33 7.64 4.01 -12.99
C VAL A 33 7.91 4.17 -11.49
N PRO A 34 7.87 5.38 -10.93
CA PRO A 34 8.00 5.56 -9.49
C PRO A 34 6.85 4.89 -8.75
N GLU A 35 7.18 4.08 -7.75
CA GLU A 35 6.22 3.46 -6.85
C GLU A 35 6.28 4.14 -5.48
N ARG A 36 5.15 4.14 -4.76
CA ARG A 36 5.13 4.65 -3.39
C ARG A 36 5.72 3.62 -2.45
N LYS A 37 6.72 4.02 -1.68
CA LYS A 37 7.41 3.21 -0.67
C LYS A 37 7.38 3.92 0.67
N ILE A 38 7.54 3.16 1.74
CA ILE A 38 7.73 3.67 3.10
C ILE A 38 9.21 3.61 3.44
N VAL A 39 9.88 4.76 3.54
CA VAL A 39 11.28 4.85 3.92
C VAL A 39 11.36 5.18 5.39
N VAL A 40 12.03 4.33 6.18
CA VAL A 40 12.21 4.53 7.62
C VAL A 40 13.67 4.87 7.91
N PHE A 41 13.87 5.95 8.67
CA PHE A 41 15.18 6.40 9.09
C PHE A 41 15.59 5.79 10.43
N LYS A 42 16.90 5.65 10.64
CA LYS A 42 17.42 5.24 11.95
C LYS A 42 17.11 6.31 13.01
N THR A 43 17.03 5.89 14.26
CA THR A 43 16.47 6.69 15.37
C THR A 43 17.29 7.92 15.72
N GLU A 44 18.56 7.97 15.31
CA GLU A 44 19.44 9.12 15.42
C GLU A 44 19.16 10.22 14.38
N PHE A 45 18.46 9.90 13.29
CA PHE A 45 18.05 10.85 12.25
C PHE A 45 16.56 11.13 12.39
N ARG A 46 16.18 12.18 13.15
CA ARG A 46 14.76 12.55 13.43
C ARG A 46 14.31 13.88 12.86
N ASN A 47 15.23 14.69 12.33
CA ASN A 47 14.89 15.99 11.78
C ASN A 47 14.11 15.80 10.47
N LEU A 48 12.82 16.10 10.49
CA LEU A 48 11.92 15.90 9.35
C LEU A 48 12.37 16.69 8.12
N HIS A 49 12.90 17.91 8.30
CA HIS A 49 13.36 18.73 7.18
C HIS A 49 14.61 18.14 6.51
N GLU A 50 15.55 17.62 7.31
CA GLU A 50 16.74 16.94 6.77
C GLU A 50 16.37 15.63 6.08
N GLN A 51 15.47 14.85 6.67
CA GLN A 51 14.94 13.63 6.05
C GLN A 51 14.29 13.94 4.70
N GLU A 52 13.41 14.93 4.65
CA GLU A 52 12.74 15.36 3.41
C GLU A 52 13.77 15.80 2.36
N ALA A 53 14.77 16.59 2.74
CA ALA A 53 15.83 17.02 1.85
C ALA A 53 16.68 15.86 1.31
N ILE A 54 16.93 14.83 2.13
CA ILE A 54 17.59 13.59 1.67
C ILE A 54 16.71 12.88 0.65
N LEU A 55 15.44 12.65 0.98
CA LEU A 55 14.52 11.89 0.13
C LEU A 55 14.23 12.59 -1.20
N ALA A 56 14.14 13.92 -1.20
CA ALA A 56 13.92 14.74 -2.39
C ALA A 56 15.04 14.57 -3.46
N ARG A 57 16.20 14.02 -3.09
CA ARG A 57 17.28 13.69 -4.03
C ARG A 57 17.06 12.37 -4.78
N PHE A 58 16.16 11.53 -4.28
CA PHE A 58 15.91 10.18 -4.79
C PHE A 58 14.48 10.00 -5.30
N GLY A 59 13.53 10.82 -4.87
CA GLY A 59 12.13 10.71 -5.25
C GLY A 59 11.31 11.90 -4.79
N SER A 60 10.00 11.71 -4.72
CA SER A 60 9.04 12.74 -4.30
C SER A 60 8.42 12.35 -2.96
N PRO A 61 8.88 12.93 -1.83
CA PRO A 61 8.25 12.72 -0.53
C PRO A 61 6.81 13.26 -0.56
N SER A 62 5.87 12.48 -0.03
CA SER A 62 4.44 12.84 -0.04
C SER A 62 3.81 12.94 1.34
N LYS A 63 4.33 12.21 2.34
CA LYS A 63 3.77 12.23 3.69
C LYS A 63 4.80 11.82 4.74
N ALA A 64 4.99 12.65 5.76
CA ALA A 64 5.74 12.28 6.95
C ALA A 64 4.94 11.29 7.81
N LEU A 65 5.63 10.31 8.39
CA LEU A 65 5.10 9.28 9.30
C LEU A 65 5.91 9.31 10.62
N PRO A 66 5.65 10.30 11.49
CA PRO A 66 6.52 10.57 12.64
C PRO A 66 6.61 9.42 13.65
N ILE A 67 5.52 8.67 13.83
CA ILE A 67 5.45 7.56 14.81
C ILE A 67 6.48 6.47 14.47
N VAL A 68 6.73 6.23 13.19
CA VAL A 68 7.69 5.21 12.72
C VAL A 68 9.03 5.82 12.27
N ASN A 69 9.24 7.12 12.49
CA ASN A 69 10.39 7.87 11.97
C ASN A 69 10.60 7.67 10.46
N GLY A 70 9.52 7.77 9.68
CA GLY A 70 9.55 7.46 8.26
C GLY A 70 8.76 8.42 7.40
N TRP A 71 8.76 8.13 6.10
CA TRP A 71 8.09 8.91 5.06
C TRP A 71 7.51 7.99 3.99
N ALA A 72 6.33 8.35 3.48
CA ALA A 72 5.86 7.84 2.19
C ALA A 72 6.48 8.65 1.06
N VAL A 73 7.13 7.96 0.11
CA VAL A 73 7.92 8.57 -0.97
C VAL A 73 7.65 7.84 -2.27
N ALA A 74 7.37 8.57 -3.35
CA ALA A 74 7.34 7.99 -4.70
C ALA A 74 8.76 7.93 -5.26
N ILE A 75 9.26 6.74 -5.57
CA ILE A 75 10.66 6.50 -5.94
C ILE A 75 10.78 5.40 -7.01
N SER A 76 11.70 5.54 -7.96
CA SER A 76 11.97 4.51 -8.97
C SER A 76 12.83 3.37 -8.38
N PRO A 77 12.73 2.13 -8.91
CA PRO A 77 13.52 1.00 -8.38
C PRO A 77 15.04 1.25 -8.35
N VAL A 78 15.57 1.92 -9.38
CA VAL A 78 17.00 2.27 -9.45
C VAL A 78 17.41 3.23 -8.33
N LEU A 79 16.58 4.23 -8.02
CA LEU A 79 16.88 5.20 -6.96
C LEU A 79 16.63 4.61 -5.58
N GLN A 80 15.64 3.74 -5.42
CA GLN A 80 15.39 2.98 -4.19
C GLN A 80 16.62 2.16 -3.80
N ALA A 81 17.22 1.43 -4.75
CA ALA A 81 18.42 0.64 -4.49
C ALA A 81 19.57 1.50 -3.95
N ARG A 82 19.74 2.72 -4.47
CA ARG A 82 20.76 3.67 -4.00
C ARG A 82 20.41 4.26 -2.64
N LEU A 83 19.14 4.61 -2.41
CA LEU A 83 18.65 5.14 -1.14
C LEU A 83 18.86 4.13 0.00
N GLY A 84 18.61 2.84 -0.26
CA GLY A 84 18.81 1.77 0.72
C GLY A 84 20.26 1.56 1.15
N GLN A 85 21.24 2.11 0.42
CA GLN A 85 22.67 2.07 0.82
C GLN A 85 23.07 3.23 1.75
N LEU A 86 22.18 4.20 1.97
CA LEU A 86 22.46 5.31 2.85
C LEU A 86 22.53 4.84 4.31
N ARG A 87 23.51 5.37 5.05
CA ARG A 87 23.67 5.03 6.47
C ARG A 87 22.50 5.52 7.31
N GLU A 88 21.78 6.54 6.83
CA GLU A 88 20.65 7.19 7.47
C GLU A 88 19.37 6.33 7.41
N VAL A 89 19.26 5.46 6.40
CA VAL A 89 18.08 4.63 6.13
C VAL A 89 18.18 3.34 6.95
N ALA A 90 17.10 3.01 7.65
CA ALA A 90 16.97 1.77 8.40
C ALA A 90 16.37 0.65 7.55
N ARG A 91 15.32 0.96 6.78
CA ARG A 91 14.65 0.05 5.85
C ARG A 91 13.77 0.80 4.86
N ILE A 92 13.38 0.10 3.80
CA ILE A 92 12.40 0.56 2.81
C ILE A 92 11.36 -0.55 2.67
N ASP A 93 10.11 -0.24 3.01
CA ASP A 93 8.98 -1.16 2.97
C ASP A 93 8.05 -0.80 1.79
N ASP A 94 7.33 -1.79 1.26
CA ASP A 94 6.29 -1.56 0.27
C ASP A 94 5.09 -0.84 0.89
N ASP A 95 4.51 0.12 0.17
CA ASP A 95 3.24 0.73 0.56
C ASP A 95 2.09 -0.06 -0.06
N VAL A 96 1.64 -1.07 0.69
CA VAL A 96 0.69 -2.08 0.22
C VAL A 96 -0.73 -1.52 0.22
N GLU A 97 -1.46 -1.76 -0.86
CA GLU A 97 -2.89 -1.46 -0.94
C GLU A 97 -3.69 -2.52 -0.17
N VAL A 98 -4.61 -2.06 0.68
CA VAL A 98 -5.50 -2.91 1.49
C VAL A 98 -6.95 -2.54 1.21
N TYR A 99 -7.83 -3.54 1.26
CA TYR A 99 -9.26 -3.38 0.97
C TYR A 99 -10.10 -3.78 2.18
N ALA A 100 -11.25 -3.14 2.34
CA ALA A 100 -12.27 -3.61 3.27
C ALA A 100 -12.67 -5.04 2.88
N LEU A 101 -12.88 -5.90 3.89
CA LEU A 101 -13.34 -7.25 3.63
C LEU A 101 -14.74 -7.19 2.99
N PRO A 102 -15.03 -8.03 1.98
CA PRO A 102 -16.34 -8.05 1.38
C PRO A 102 -17.38 -8.38 2.44
N ASP A 103 -18.58 -7.81 2.32
CA ASP A 103 -19.69 -8.20 3.20
C ASP A 103 -20.04 -9.66 2.91
N VAL A 104 -19.68 -10.55 3.85
CA VAL A 104 -19.89 -12.00 3.71
C VAL A 104 -21.20 -12.46 4.39
N GLY A 105 -22.05 -11.54 4.87
CA GLY A 105 -23.17 -11.96 5.71
C GLY A 105 -24.37 -11.02 5.85
N GLY A 106 -24.34 -9.80 5.30
CA GLY A 106 -25.47 -8.88 5.34
C GLY A 106 -26.21 -8.80 4.02
N THR A 107 -27.52 -9.11 4.00
CA THR A 107 -28.37 -8.44 3.00
C THR A 107 -28.41 -6.97 3.38
N ALA A 108 -27.91 -6.09 2.51
CA ALA A 108 -28.10 -4.65 2.65
C ALA A 108 -29.62 -4.36 2.73
N VAL A 109 -30.15 -4.21 3.93
CA VAL A 109 -31.55 -3.84 4.14
C VAL A 109 -31.62 -2.35 3.85
N LYS A 110 -32.29 -1.98 2.75
CA LYS A 110 -32.60 -0.58 2.46
C LYS A 110 -33.30 0.02 3.70
N PRO A 111 -32.86 1.17 4.22
CA PRO A 111 -33.51 1.79 5.36
C PRO A 111 -34.99 1.96 5.07
N ALA A 112 -35.84 1.44 5.96
CA ALA A 112 -37.27 1.70 5.91
C ALA A 112 -37.50 3.20 6.12
N ALA A 113 -38.53 3.77 5.49
CA ALA A 113 -38.86 5.20 5.61
C ALA A 113 -39.22 5.62 7.05
N THR A 114 -39.44 4.65 7.94
CA THR A 114 -39.73 4.81 9.37
C THR A 114 -38.72 4.04 10.20
N GLN A 115 -38.20 4.67 11.25
CA GLN A 115 -37.34 4.01 12.23
C GLN A 115 -38.09 2.83 12.85
N LEU A 116 -37.52 1.63 12.74
CA LEU A 116 -38.05 0.43 13.38
C LEU A 116 -37.78 0.47 14.89
N ALA A 117 -38.50 -0.34 15.66
CA ALA A 117 -38.18 -0.55 17.07
C ALA A 117 -36.74 -1.09 17.22
N GLU A 118 -36.06 -0.67 18.27
CA GLU A 118 -34.73 -1.18 18.63
C GLU A 118 -34.80 -2.71 18.85
N THR A 119 -33.86 -3.43 18.28
CA THR A 119 -33.70 -4.88 18.46
C THR A 119 -32.30 -5.16 18.99
N LEU A 120 -32.16 -6.17 19.85
CA LEU A 120 -30.85 -6.63 20.31
C LEU A 120 -30.26 -7.56 19.24
N PRO A 121 -29.18 -7.17 18.53
CA PRO A 121 -28.61 -8.03 17.51
C PRO A 121 -27.99 -9.28 18.14
N TRP A 122 -28.11 -10.43 17.46
CA TRP A 122 -27.64 -11.73 17.99
C TRP A 122 -26.18 -11.69 18.45
N GLY A 123 -25.31 -10.95 17.77
CA GLY A 123 -23.88 -10.89 18.11
C GLY A 123 -23.60 -10.13 19.40
N VAL A 124 -24.47 -9.17 19.76
CA VAL A 124 -24.40 -8.41 21.01
C VAL A 124 -24.89 -9.28 22.17
N ASP A 125 -26.05 -9.93 21.98
CA ASP A 125 -26.64 -10.88 22.94
C ASP A 125 -25.71 -12.08 23.19
N ARG A 126 -25.07 -12.61 22.14
CA ARG A 126 -24.18 -13.78 22.24
C ARG A 126 -22.99 -13.57 23.17
N ILE A 127 -22.56 -12.32 23.34
CA ILE A 127 -21.46 -11.94 24.25
C ILE A 127 -21.96 -11.29 25.55
N ASP A 128 -23.27 -11.32 25.79
CA ASP A 128 -23.96 -10.72 26.94
C ASP A 128 -23.57 -9.24 27.20
N ALA A 129 -23.35 -8.48 26.12
CA ALA A 129 -22.85 -7.11 26.22
C ALA A 129 -23.86 -6.17 26.91
N GLU A 130 -25.15 -6.44 26.74
CA GLU A 130 -26.24 -5.69 27.37
C GLU A 130 -26.25 -5.79 28.89
N LEU A 131 -25.78 -6.90 29.47
CA LEU A 131 -25.64 -7.04 30.92
C LEU A 131 -24.60 -6.07 31.51
N ALA A 132 -23.56 -5.73 30.74
CA ALA A 132 -22.53 -4.79 31.18
C ALA A 132 -23.05 -3.35 31.30
N TRP A 133 -24.10 -2.98 30.56
CA TRP A 133 -24.63 -1.60 30.51
C TRP A 133 -25.24 -1.12 31.82
N ALA A 134 -25.60 -2.03 32.73
CA ALA A 134 -25.98 -1.69 34.09
C ALA A 134 -24.81 -1.11 34.90
N THR A 135 -23.57 -1.45 34.53
CA THR A 135 -22.34 -0.95 35.16
C THR A 135 -21.73 0.20 34.37
N SER A 136 -21.58 0.04 33.05
CA SER A 136 -20.99 1.06 32.18
C SER A 136 -21.42 0.88 30.74
N ARG A 137 -21.58 2.01 30.03
CA ARG A 137 -21.78 2.07 28.58
C ARG A 137 -20.55 2.63 27.85
N GLY A 138 -19.38 2.63 28.51
CA GLY A 138 -18.13 3.12 27.92
C GLY A 138 -18.00 4.65 27.88
N ALA A 139 -18.67 5.38 28.78
CA ALA A 139 -18.53 6.83 28.86
C ALA A 139 -17.05 7.24 29.02
N SER A 140 -16.64 8.30 28.32
CA SER A 140 -15.26 8.81 28.23
C SER A 140 -14.25 7.93 27.49
N VAL A 141 -14.63 6.74 27.04
CA VAL A 141 -13.80 5.93 26.15
C VAL A 141 -14.04 6.36 24.70
N LYS A 142 -12.96 6.54 23.93
CA LYS A 142 -13.04 6.79 22.49
C LYS A 142 -12.56 5.57 21.73
N VAL A 143 -13.37 5.10 20.79
CA VAL A 143 -13.03 4.00 19.87
C VAL A 143 -12.82 4.62 18.49
N ALA A 144 -11.64 4.39 17.91
CA ALA A 144 -11.34 4.80 16.53
C ALA A 144 -11.59 3.61 15.59
N ILE A 145 -12.45 3.81 14.60
CA ILE A 145 -12.72 2.84 13.53
C ILE A 145 -11.97 3.31 12.30
N ILE A 146 -11.09 2.46 11.76
CA ILE A 146 -10.33 2.74 10.53
C ILE A 146 -10.98 1.93 9.41
N ASP A 147 -11.82 2.59 8.63
CA ASP A 147 -12.63 1.97 7.58
C ASP A 147 -12.89 2.98 6.43
N THR A 148 -13.87 2.71 5.58
CA THR A 148 -14.23 3.54 4.41
C THR A 148 -14.81 4.91 4.75
N GLY A 149 -15.41 5.05 5.93
CA GLY A 149 -16.11 6.26 6.36
C GLY A 149 -17.22 5.95 7.35
N ILE A 150 -18.11 6.91 7.56
CA ILE A 150 -19.33 6.75 8.37
C ILE A 150 -20.38 7.78 7.96
N ASP A 151 -21.65 7.37 7.86
CA ASP A 151 -22.78 8.29 7.68
C ASP A 151 -22.93 9.15 8.93
N LEU A 152 -22.52 10.42 8.80
CA LEU A 152 -22.55 11.39 9.88
C LEU A 152 -23.98 11.81 10.26
N SER A 153 -24.95 11.53 9.39
CA SER A 153 -26.36 11.88 9.57
C SER A 153 -27.21 10.74 10.14
N HIS A 154 -26.65 9.53 10.25
CA HIS A 154 -27.38 8.34 10.68
C HIS A 154 -28.04 8.55 12.05
N PRO A 155 -29.37 8.40 12.17
CA PRO A 155 -30.11 8.76 13.38
C PRO A 155 -29.66 7.99 14.62
N ASP A 156 -29.23 6.73 14.43
CA ASP A 156 -28.80 5.82 15.50
C ASP A 156 -27.32 5.99 15.91
N LEU A 157 -26.50 6.65 15.06
CA LEU A 157 -25.05 6.77 15.29
C LEU A 157 -24.63 8.19 15.63
N LYS A 158 -25.26 9.21 15.05
CA LYS A 158 -24.82 10.62 15.11
C LYS A 158 -24.54 11.14 16.52
N ALA A 159 -25.29 10.69 17.52
CA ALA A 159 -25.09 11.10 18.91
C ALA A 159 -23.75 10.60 19.49
N ASN A 160 -23.21 9.50 18.96
CA ASN A 160 -22.00 8.84 19.41
C ASN A 160 -20.76 9.21 18.56
N ILE A 161 -20.94 9.91 17.44
CA ILE A 161 -19.82 10.37 16.60
C ILE A 161 -19.16 11.57 17.28
N LYS A 162 -17.91 11.41 17.74
CA LYS A 162 -17.15 12.43 18.48
C LYS A 162 -16.04 13.10 17.64
N GLY A 163 -16.04 12.87 16.33
CA GLY A 163 -15.06 13.36 15.37
C GLY A 163 -14.79 12.33 14.29
N GLY A 164 -13.93 12.66 13.35
CA GLY A 164 -13.49 11.77 12.28
C GLY A 164 -12.38 12.40 11.45
N TYR A 165 -11.71 11.59 10.65
CA TYR A 165 -10.59 12.02 9.82
C TYR A 165 -10.55 11.18 8.54
N ASN A 166 -10.47 11.85 7.39
CA ASN A 166 -10.32 11.19 6.11
C ASN A 166 -8.82 11.05 5.77
N ALA A 167 -8.26 9.85 5.90
CA ALA A 167 -6.84 9.64 5.64
C ALA A 167 -6.48 9.58 4.13
N VAL A 168 -7.47 9.44 3.25
CA VAL A 168 -7.31 9.40 1.79
C VAL A 168 -7.27 10.81 1.22
N ILE A 169 -8.24 11.66 1.59
CA ILE A 169 -8.30 13.08 1.24
C ILE A 169 -8.54 13.88 2.52
N PRO A 170 -7.47 14.32 3.24
CA PRO A 170 -7.58 14.98 4.54
C PRO A 170 -8.42 16.26 4.58
N THR A 171 -8.64 16.89 3.42
CA THR A 171 -9.47 18.09 3.29
C THR A 171 -10.97 17.79 3.13
N LYS A 172 -11.34 16.51 2.94
CA LYS A 172 -12.73 16.08 2.80
C LYS A 172 -13.25 15.50 4.10
N SER A 173 -14.58 15.51 4.19
CA SER A 173 -15.32 14.83 5.25
C SER A 173 -15.04 13.32 5.25
N PRO A 174 -15.11 12.64 6.41
CA PRO A 174 -15.19 11.19 6.49
C PRO A 174 -16.61 10.64 6.23
N ASN A 175 -17.57 11.49 5.83
CA ASN A 175 -18.90 11.05 5.39
C ASN A 175 -18.79 10.17 4.15
N ASP A 176 -19.39 8.99 4.18
CA ASP A 176 -19.40 8.02 3.09
C ASP A 176 -20.63 8.11 2.17
N ASP A 177 -21.67 8.85 2.56
CA ASP A 177 -22.87 9.16 1.76
C ASP A 177 -22.80 10.48 0.97
#